data_AF-A0A1Q3H5N7-F1
#
_entry.id   AF-A0A1Q3H5N7-F1
#
_cell.length_a   1.000
_cell.length_b   1.000
_cell.length_c   1.000
_cell.angle_alpha   90.00
_cell.angle_beta   90.00
_cell.angle_gamma   90.00
#
_symmetry.space_group_name_H-M   'P 1'
#
loop_
_entity.id
_entity.type
_entity.pdbx_description
1 polymer ?
#
loop_
_entity_poly.entity_id
_entity_poly.type
_entity_poly.pdbx_seq_one_letter_code
_entity_poly.pdbx_strand_id
1 'polypeptide(L)'
;MKPFTYEGMKVDWRMVQQIMAHGFYFLLAPEHDPDYPWVFEQETHKPICPLHVFVWMQHHGPINQGHVIHHRDHDKLNAQISNLEVLHRRVHAERHRLERQKFSPREREDYGGLYRPHAPGPVREPSFTELVRLLKRGKLTRPSSSSSPRPPEEEGEFREAEKKLKMALPRLAEEVDHLDSGQPIPRVNTQRRGSDIKLGLGKRAERRGCTPAEAALVRALVKHRMHAQPNEAVAVELEIPVGVVAKMKKRPSVDLALSRWRDYRRLPRIGPREKTE
;
A
#
# COMPACT_ATOMS: atom_id res chain seq x y z
N MET A 1 -18.98 -32.93 -20.42
CA MET A 1 -20.20 -32.26 -20.90
C MET A 1 -19.95 -30.77 -20.94
N LYS A 2 -20.46 -30.04 -21.94
CA LYS A 2 -20.36 -28.57 -21.97
C LYS A 2 -21.25 -27.98 -20.86
N PRO A 3 -20.84 -26.91 -20.18
CA PRO A 3 -21.68 -26.21 -19.21
C PRO A 3 -22.93 -25.67 -19.91
N PHE A 4 -24.11 -25.92 -19.33
CA PHE A 4 -25.34 -25.27 -19.76
C PHE A 4 -25.38 -23.85 -19.17
N THR A 5 -25.82 -22.89 -19.98
CA THR A 5 -25.93 -21.50 -19.57
C THR A 5 -27.40 -21.09 -19.66
N TYR A 6 -27.96 -20.63 -18.55
CA TYR A 6 -29.32 -20.09 -18.46
C TYR A 6 -29.21 -18.59 -18.17
N GLU A 7 -29.64 -17.73 -19.10
CA GLU A 7 -29.60 -16.26 -18.94
C GLU A 7 -28.21 -15.72 -18.49
N GLY A 8 -27.13 -16.32 -19.00
CA GLY A 8 -25.74 -15.96 -18.66
C GLY A 8 -25.18 -16.65 -17.39
N MET A 9 -26.01 -17.36 -16.64
CA MET A 9 -25.61 -18.13 -15.45
C MET A 9 -25.22 -19.56 -15.85
N LYS A 10 -24.07 -20.05 -15.37
CA LYS A 10 -23.64 -21.44 -15.60
C LYS A 10 -24.19 -22.32 -14.49
N VAL A 11 -25.08 -23.24 -14.85
CA VAL A 11 -25.75 -24.14 -13.92
C VAL A 11 -26.00 -25.49 -14.60
N ASP A 12 -26.06 -26.57 -13.83
CA ASP A 12 -26.44 -27.88 -14.39
C ASP A 12 -27.90 -27.83 -14.87
N TRP A 13 -28.15 -28.24 -16.11
CA TRP A 13 -29.49 -28.32 -16.69
C TRP A 13 -30.46 -29.15 -15.82
N ARG A 14 -30.00 -30.25 -15.24
CA ARG A 14 -30.84 -31.10 -14.37
C ARG A 14 -31.29 -30.35 -13.13
N MET A 15 -30.40 -29.50 -12.60
CA MET A 15 -30.70 -28.63 -11.47
C MET A 15 -31.74 -27.57 -11.85
N VAL A 16 -31.67 -27.00 -13.05
CA VAL A 16 -32.70 -26.07 -13.55
C VAL A 16 -34.08 -26.74 -13.60
N GLN A 17 -34.16 -27.95 -14.17
CA GLN A 17 -35.42 -28.70 -14.20
C GLN A 17 -35.96 -28.97 -12.79
N GLN A 18 -35.08 -29.37 -11.87
CA GLN A 18 -35.46 -29.66 -10.50
C GLN A 18 -35.99 -28.40 -9.79
N ILE A 19 -35.29 -27.26 -9.93
CA ILE A 19 -35.73 -25.98 -9.36
C ILE A 19 -37.13 -25.62 -9.87
N MET A 20 -37.35 -25.66 -11.19
CA MET A 20 -38.65 -25.35 -11.80
C MET A 20 -39.75 -26.35 -11.40
N ALA A 21 -39.44 -27.64 -11.32
CA ALA A 21 -40.39 -28.69 -10.93
C ALA A 21 -40.87 -28.55 -9.46
N HIS A 22 -40.07 -27.91 -8.60
CA HIS A 22 -40.44 -27.62 -7.21
C HIS A 22 -41.17 -26.28 -7.04
N GLY A 23 -41.56 -25.61 -8.13
CA GLY A 23 -42.23 -24.30 -8.04
C GLY A 23 -41.28 -23.19 -7.63
N PHE A 24 -40.00 -23.30 -7.99
CA PHE A 24 -39.01 -22.26 -7.78
C PHE A 24 -38.51 -21.72 -9.13
N TYR A 25 -38.00 -20.50 -9.10
CA TYR A 25 -37.27 -19.90 -10.22
C TYR A 25 -36.05 -19.15 -9.69
N PHE A 26 -35.12 -18.76 -10.56
CA PHE A 26 -33.96 -17.98 -10.15
C PHE A 26 -33.62 -16.88 -11.15
N LEU A 27 -33.16 -15.74 -10.64
CA LEU A 27 -32.76 -14.58 -11.45
C LEU A 27 -31.75 -13.71 -10.68
N LEU A 28 -31.11 -12.77 -11.39
CA LEU A 28 -30.32 -11.70 -10.77
C LEU A 28 -31.27 -10.62 -10.22
N ALA A 29 -31.31 -10.47 -8.90
CA ALA A 29 -32.18 -9.53 -8.18
C ALA A 29 -31.33 -8.47 -7.46
N PRO A 30 -31.16 -7.26 -8.05
CA PRO A 30 -30.33 -6.20 -7.51
C PRO A 30 -30.69 -5.75 -6.09
N GLU A 31 -31.96 -5.90 -5.71
CA GLU A 31 -32.48 -5.55 -4.38
C GLU A 31 -31.93 -6.42 -3.23
N HIS A 32 -31.40 -7.61 -3.53
CA HIS A 32 -30.85 -8.53 -2.53
C HIS A 32 -29.33 -8.56 -2.56
N ASP A 33 -28.76 -8.92 -3.71
CA ASP A 33 -27.33 -8.84 -3.97
C ASP A 33 -27.15 -8.76 -5.50
N PRO A 34 -26.67 -7.63 -6.04
CA PRO A 34 -26.55 -7.45 -7.49
C PRO A 34 -25.58 -8.42 -8.14
N ASP A 35 -24.71 -9.06 -7.35
CA ASP A 35 -23.65 -9.91 -7.86
C ASP A 35 -23.99 -11.40 -7.84
N TYR A 36 -25.08 -11.81 -7.19
CA TYR A 36 -25.45 -13.22 -7.07
C TYR A 36 -26.86 -13.49 -7.60
N PRO A 37 -27.06 -14.56 -8.37
CA PRO A 37 -28.40 -15.05 -8.66
C PRO A 37 -29.07 -15.58 -7.38
N TRP A 38 -30.37 -15.31 -7.23
CA TRP A 38 -31.18 -15.75 -6.10
C TRP A 38 -32.28 -16.70 -6.56
N VAL A 39 -32.64 -17.65 -5.69
CA VAL A 39 -33.79 -18.55 -5.88
C VAL A 39 -35.00 -17.96 -5.17
N PHE A 40 -36.14 -18.01 -5.84
CA PHE A 40 -37.41 -17.46 -5.41
C PHE A 40 -38.51 -18.51 -5.49
N GLU A 41 -39.48 -18.39 -4.60
CA GLU A 41 -40.75 -19.13 -4.66
C GLU A 41 -41.65 -18.57 -5.76
N GLN A 42 -42.18 -19.42 -6.65
CA GLN A 42 -42.92 -18.99 -7.83
C GLN A 42 -44.25 -18.32 -7.50
N GLU A 43 -44.95 -18.79 -6.47
CA GLU A 43 -46.27 -18.26 -6.10
C GLU A 43 -46.18 -16.94 -5.34
N THR A 44 -45.21 -16.81 -4.43
CA THR A 44 -45.11 -15.67 -3.51
C THR A 44 -44.05 -14.66 -3.93
N HIS A 45 -43.19 -15.01 -4.90
CA HIS A 45 -41.99 -14.26 -5.27
C HIS A 45 -41.04 -13.99 -4.10
N LYS A 46 -41.12 -14.77 -3.02
CA LYS A 46 -40.29 -14.59 -1.83
C LYS A 46 -38.87 -15.11 -2.08
N PRO A 47 -37.82 -14.35 -1.75
CA PRO A 47 -36.43 -14.83 -1.85
C PRO A 47 -36.19 -15.95 -0.84
N ILE A 48 -35.58 -17.05 -1.32
CA ILE A 48 -35.23 -18.20 -0.51
C ILE A 48 -33.76 -18.11 -0.08
N CYS A 49 -32.85 -18.16 -1.05
CA CYS A 49 -31.40 -18.08 -0.84
C CYS A 49 -30.64 -17.84 -2.16
N PRO A 50 -29.34 -17.52 -2.12
CA PRO A 50 -28.50 -17.46 -3.31
C PRO A 50 -28.44 -18.81 -4.05
N LEU A 51 -28.43 -18.78 -5.39
CA LEU A 51 -28.47 -19.96 -6.25
C LEU A 51 -27.38 -20.98 -5.91
N HIS A 52 -26.13 -20.53 -5.76
CA HIS A 52 -25.01 -21.42 -5.43
C HIS A 52 -25.18 -22.16 -4.08
N VAL A 53 -25.87 -21.54 -3.11
CA VAL A 53 -26.22 -22.20 -1.84
C VAL A 53 -27.30 -23.24 -2.05
N PHE A 54 -28.35 -22.91 -2.81
CA PHE A 54 -29.42 -23.83 -3.15
C PHE A 54 -28.88 -25.09 -3.87
N VAL A 55 -28.07 -24.90 -4.92
CA VAL A 55 -27.44 -26.00 -5.67
C VAL A 55 -26.61 -26.87 -4.74
N TRP A 56 -25.79 -26.28 -3.86
CA TRP A 56 -25.01 -27.06 -2.90
C TRP A 56 -25.90 -27.92 -1.99
N MET A 57 -26.96 -27.33 -1.44
CA MET A 57 -27.87 -28.01 -0.52
C MET A 57 -28.61 -29.17 -1.16
N GLN A 58 -29.00 -29.07 -2.43
CA GLN A 58 -29.64 -30.17 -3.16
C GLN A 58 -28.70 -31.37 -3.36
N HIS A 59 -27.40 -31.13 -3.52
CA HIS A 59 -26.42 -32.21 -3.75
C HIS A 59 -25.86 -32.82 -2.46
N HIS A 60 -25.62 -32.00 -1.43
CA HIS A 60 -24.86 -32.41 -0.24
C HIS A 60 -25.64 -32.27 1.07
N GLY A 61 -26.85 -31.70 1.04
CA GLY A 61 -27.64 -31.42 2.24
C GLY A 61 -27.25 -30.13 2.96
N PRO A 62 -27.64 -29.98 4.24
CA PRO A 62 -27.48 -28.73 4.98
C PRO A 62 -26.01 -28.34 5.19
N ILE A 63 -25.73 -27.04 5.14
CA ILE A 63 -24.38 -26.49 5.37
C ILE A 63 -24.15 -26.36 6.88
N ASN A 64 -23.06 -26.95 7.37
CA ASN A 64 -22.68 -26.88 8.79
C ASN A 64 -22.47 -25.43 9.27
N GLN A 65 -22.77 -25.17 10.54
CA GLN A 65 -22.57 -23.86 11.15
C GLN A 65 -21.10 -23.41 11.01
N GLY A 66 -20.90 -22.12 10.71
CA GLY A 66 -19.56 -21.54 10.52
C GLY A 66 -18.94 -21.79 9.15
N HIS A 67 -19.62 -22.52 8.25
CA HIS A 67 -19.18 -22.74 6.88
C HIS A 67 -19.95 -21.87 5.89
N VAL A 68 -19.35 -21.63 4.72
CA VAL A 68 -19.92 -20.89 3.58
C VAL A 68 -19.50 -21.57 2.28
N ILE A 69 -20.31 -21.38 1.24
CA ILE A 69 -19.99 -21.86 -0.11
C ILE A 69 -19.12 -20.83 -0.82
N HIS A 70 -18.10 -21.29 -1.52
CA HIS A 70 -17.16 -20.49 -2.27
C HIS A 70 -17.09 -20.98 -3.73
N HIS A 71 -16.97 -20.05 -4.67
CA HIS A 71 -16.77 -20.32 -6.09
C HIS A 71 -15.27 -20.46 -6.36
N ARG A 72 -14.82 -21.63 -6.83
CA ARG A 72 -13.41 -21.92 -7.09
C ARG A 72 -12.80 -21.04 -8.18
N ASP A 73 -13.60 -20.68 -9.18
CA ASP A 73 -13.20 -19.82 -10.29
C ASP A 73 -13.46 -18.32 -10.06
N HIS A 74 -13.99 -17.95 -8.89
CA HIS A 74 -14.41 -16.59 -8.54
C HIS A 74 -15.52 -15.98 -9.42
N ASP A 75 -16.16 -16.78 -10.27
CA ASP A 75 -17.30 -16.37 -11.09
C ASP A 75 -18.60 -16.64 -10.32
N LYS A 76 -19.21 -15.58 -9.79
CA LYS A 76 -20.46 -15.66 -9.01
C LYS A 76 -21.67 -16.11 -9.83
N LEU A 77 -21.56 -16.07 -11.17
CA LEU A 77 -22.59 -16.58 -12.09
C LEU A 77 -22.39 -18.08 -12.38
N ASN A 78 -21.31 -18.71 -11.88
CA ASN A 78 -21.02 -20.12 -12.10
C ASN A 78 -21.41 -21.00 -10.91
N ALA A 79 -22.69 -21.36 -10.83
CA ALA A 79 -23.26 -22.22 -9.81
C ALA A 79 -23.11 -23.74 -10.11
N GLN A 80 -22.19 -24.15 -10.99
CA GLN A 80 -21.96 -25.57 -11.23
C GLN A 80 -21.40 -26.26 -9.99
N ILE A 81 -21.95 -27.42 -9.61
CA ILE A 81 -21.56 -28.12 -8.37
C ILE A 81 -20.05 -28.42 -8.28
N SER A 82 -19.40 -28.71 -9.41
CA SER A 82 -17.94 -28.93 -9.48
C SER A 82 -17.10 -27.67 -9.23
N ASN A 83 -17.69 -26.49 -9.43
CA ASN A 83 -17.09 -25.18 -9.17
C ASN A 83 -17.30 -24.71 -7.72
N LEU A 84 -18.21 -25.34 -6.98
CA LEU A 84 -18.53 -24.96 -5.61
C LEU A 84 -17.68 -25.75 -4.61
N GLU A 85 -17.34 -25.11 -3.51
CA GLU A 85 -16.72 -25.77 -2.36
C GLU A 85 -17.16 -25.15 -1.04
N VAL A 86 -17.19 -25.97 0.01
CA VAL A 86 -17.47 -25.52 1.37
C VAL A 86 -16.16 -25.10 2.04
N LEU A 87 -16.12 -23.88 2.56
CA LEU A 87 -15.01 -23.37 3.36
C LEU A 87 -15.51 -22.88 4.71
N HIS A 88 -14.68 -23.03 5.74
CA HIS A 88 -14.92 -22.36 7.01
C HIS A 88 -14.82 -20.84 6.82
N ARG A 89 -15.72 -20.05 7.44
CA ARG A 89 -15.80 -18.58 7.28
C ARG A 89 -14.45 -17.87 7.44
N ARG A 90 -13.60 -18.33 8.37
CA ARG A 90 -12.25 -17.78 8.58
C ARG A 90 -11.34 -17.99 7.37
N VAL A 91 -11.36 -19.19 6.78
CA VAL A 91 -10.56 -19.55 5.60
C VAL A 91 -11.05 -18.78 4.38
N HIS A 92 -12.38 -18.68 4.21
CA HIS A 92 -12.99 -17.88 3.15
C HIS A 92 -12.56 -16.40 3.23
N ALA A 93 -12.65 -15.80 4.43
CA ALA A 93 -12.23 -14.41 4.63
C ALA A 93 -10.73 -14.19 4.39
N GLU A 94 -9.89 -15.16 4.78
CA GLU A 94 -8.46 -15.12 4.53
C GLU A 94 -8.14 -15.24 3.03
N ARG A 95 -8.81 -16.13 2.29
CA ARG A 95 -8.64 -16.26 0.84
C ARG A 95 -9.00 -14.94 0.13
N HIS A 96 -10.16 -14.35 0.44
CA HIS A 96 -10.53 -13.02 -0.08
C HIS A 96 -9.56 -11.92 0.31
N ARG A 97 -8.94 -12.01 1.49
CA ARG A 97 -7.90 -11.06 1.91
C ARG A 97 -6.65 -11.22 1.05
N LEU A 98 -6.21 -12.45 0.80
CA LEU A 98 -5.04 -12.75 -0.03
C LEU A 98 -5.29 -12.38 -1.50
N GLU A 99 -6.48 -12.60 -2.03
CA GLU A 99 -6.86 -12.19 -3.39
C GLU A 99 -6.92 -10.68 -3.56
N ARG A 100 -7.52 -9.96 -2.59
CA ARG A 100 -7.47 -8.49 -2.59
C ARG A 100 -6.04 -7.95 -2.48
N GLN A 101 -5.11 -8.73 -1.91
CA GLN A 101 -3.69 -8.40 -1.94
C GLN A 101 -3.04 -8.71 -3.30
N LYS A 102 -3.44 -9.79 -3.97
CA LYS A 102 -2.95 -10.14 -5.32
C LYS A 102 -3.42 -9.16 -6.40
N PHE A 103 -4.69 -8.74 -6.35
CA PHE A 103 -5.35 -7.93 -7.37
C PHE A 103 -5.56 -6.47 -6.96
N SER A 104 -4.93 -5.98 -5.89
CA SER A 104 -4.92 -4.53 -5.60
C SER A 104 -4.19 -3.84 -6.76
N PRO A 105 -4.87 -3.12 -7.67
CA PRO A 105 -4.21 -2.45 -8.78
C PRO A 105 -3.53 -1.23 -8.21
N ARG A 106 -2.20 -1.22 -8.19
CA ARG A 106 -1.40 0.00 -7.98
C ARG A 106 -0.25 0.08 -8.96
N GLU A 107 -0.56 -0.16 -10.23
CA GLU A 107 0.17 0.49 -11.32
C GLU A 107 -0.81 1.46 -11.99
N ARG A 108 -0.66 2.74 -11.65
CA ARG A 108 -1.08 3.85 -12.53
C ARG A 108 0.18 4.33 -13.22
N GLU A 109 0.15 4.38 -14.55
CA GLU A 109 1.32 4.59 -15.41
C GLU A 109 1.87 6.04 -15.38
N ASP A 110 1.14 6.96 -14.77
CA ASP A 110 1.41 8.40 -14.87
C ASP A 110 2.36 8.95 -13.77
N TYR A 111 2.85 8.13 -12.83
CA TYR A 111 3.47 8.63 -11.58
C TYR A 111 4.70 7.90 -11.00
N GLY A 112 5.46 7.11 -11.77
CA GLY A 112 6.77 6.60 -11.31
C GLY A 112 6.82 5.78 -9.99
N GLY A 113 5.66 5.40 -9.43
CA GLY A 113 5.45 4.35 -8.43
C GLY A 113 5.73 4.66 -6.96
N LEU A 114 4.75 5.22 -6.23
CA LEU A 114 4.41 4.88 -4.84
C LEU A 114 3.02 5.44 -4.50
N TYR A 115 1.96 4.72 -4.88
CA TYR A 115 0.62 5.07 -4.43
C TYR A 115 0.50 4.81 -2.92
N ARG A 116 0.29 5.89 -2.16
CA ARG A 116 -0.09 5.85 -0.74
C ARG A 116 -1.57 5.47 -0.64
N PRO A 117 -1.96 4.51 0.22
CA PRO A 117 -3.36 4.14 0.36
C PRO A 117 -4.18 5.33 0.83
N HIS A 118 -4.99 5.85 -0.09
CA HIS A 118 -5.73 7.10 0.03
C HIS A 118 -4.79 8.31 0.18
N ALA A 119 -5.09 9.42 -0.52
CA ALA A 119 -4.71 10.71 0.07
C ALA A 119 -5.24 10.65 1.51
N PRO A 120 -4.43 10.96 2.55
CA PRO A 120 -5.00 11.07 3.88
C PRO A 120 -6.24 11.94 3.72
N GLY A 121 -7.40 11.42 4.16
CA GLY A 121 -8.62 12.22 4.16
C GLY A 121 -8.28 13.59 4.74
N PRO A 122 -8.95 14.67 4.29
CA PRO A 122 -8.62 16.03 4.70
C PRO A 122 -8.35 16.00 6.19
N VAL A 123 -7.15 16.48 6.59
CA VAL A 123 -6.69 16.38 7.97
C VAL A 123 -7.77 17.00 8.83
N ARG A 124 -8.60 16.17 9.44
CA ARG A 124 -9.65 16.66 10.31
C ARG A 124 -8.92 17.27 11.49
N GLU A 125 -9.08 18.57 11.66
CA GLU A 125 -8.59 19.22 12.86
C GLU A 125 -9.31 18.56 14.05
N PRO A 126 -8.56 17.87 14.93
CA PRO A 126 -9.16 17.22 16.09
C PRO A 126 -9.84 18.31 16.93
N SER A 127 -11.05 18.02 17.41
CA SER A 127 -11.72 18.98 18.28
C SER A 127 -10.89 19.19 19.55
N PHE A 128 -11.06 20.34 20.21
CA PHE A 128 -10.36 20.62 21.47
C PHE A 128 -10.58 19.51 22.52
N THR A 129 -11.78 18.93 22.58
CA THR A 129 -12.09 17.81 23.48
C THR A 129 -11.36 16.51 23.13
N GLU A 130 -11.16 16.23 21.84
CA GLU A 130 -10.33 15.11 21.37
C GLU A 130 -8.85 15.31 21.72
N LEU A 131 -8.33 16.53 21.53
CA LEU A 131 -6.97 16.88 21.92
C LEU A 131 -6.74 16.69 23.43
N VAL A 132 -7.66 17.17 24.28
CA VAL A 132 -7.57 16.98 25.74
C VAL A 132 -7.62 15.50 26.12
N ARG A 133 -8.49 14.70 25.48
CA ARG A 133 -8.55 13.24 25.72
C ARG A 133 -7.25 12.54 25.31
N LEU A 134 -6.68 12.91 24.18
CA LEU A 134 -5.43 12.33 23.68
C LEU A 134 -4.22 12.72 24.56
N LEU A 135 -4.19 13.97 25.03
CA LEU A 135 -3.18 14.46 25.96
C LEU A 135 -3.27 13.73 27.32
N LYS A 136 -4.47 13.61 27.90
CA LYS A 136 -4.68 12.86 29.16
C LYS A 136 -4.29 11.38 29.05
N ARG A 137 -4.44 10.76 27.88
CA ARG A 137 -4.05 9.37 27.61
C ARG A 137 -2.55 9.20 27.32
N GLY A 138 -1.75 10.26 27.38
CA GLY A 138 -0.33 10.22 27.03
C GLY A 138 -0.07 9.93 25.54
N LYS A 139 -1.09 10.02 24.68
CA LYS A 139 -0.98 9.76 23.23
C LYS A 139 -0.50 10.98 22.45
N LEU A 140 -0.59 12.16 23.05
CA LEU A 140 0.04 13.38 22.56
C LEU A 140 1.12 13.79 23.55
N THR A 141 2.35 13.87 23.07
CA THR A 141 3.40 14.62 23.76
C THR A 141 3.14 16.10 23.56
N ARG A 142 3.22 16.91 24.63
CA ARG A 142 3.28 18.36 24.46
C ARG A 142 4.41 18.66 23.47
N PRO A 143 4.22 19.59 22.52
CA PRO A 143 5.35 20.07 21.72
C PRO A 143 6.42 20.47 22.73
N SER A 144 7.60 19.86 22.61
CA SER A 144 8.70 20.16 23.52
C SER A 144 8.92 21.66 23.48
N SER A 145 9.00 22.32 24.63
CA SER A 145 9.34 23.75 24.71
C SER A 145 10.64 24.12 23.99
N SER A 146 11.46 23.12 23.64
CA SER A 146 12.67 23.24 22.83
C SER A 146 12.44 23.34 21.32
N SER A 147 11.21 23.19 20.80
CA SER A 147 10.93 23.42 19.37
C SER A 147 10.59 24.89 19.11
N SER A 148 11.48 25.79 19.55
CA SER A 148 11.42 27.18 19.13
C SER A 148 11.52 27.25 17.60
N PRO A 149 10.81 28.20 16.95
CA PRO A 149 11.02 28.48 15.54
C PRO A 149 12.53 28.63 15.28
N ARG A 150 13.02 28.04 14.19
CA ARG A 150 14.43 28.25 13.83
C ARG A 150 14.67 29.76 13.64
N PRO A 151 15.84 30.27 14.07
CA PRO A 151 16.22 31.62 13.72
C PRO A 151 16.17 31.78 12.19
N PRO A 152 15.66 32.90 11.66
CA PRO A 152 15.55 33.13 10.21
C PRO A 152 16.88 32.95 9.47
N GLU A 153 18.00 33.29 10.12
CA GLU A 153 19.37 33.15 9.60
C GLU A 153 19.71 31.68 9.31
N GLU A 154 19.44 30.77 10.26
CA GLU A 154 19.67 29.33 10.05
C GLU A 154 18.83 28.79 8.90
N GLU A 155 17.60 29.29 8.72
CA GLU A 155 16.75 28.85 7.61
C GLU A 155 17.30 29.33 6.25
N GLY A 156 17.85 30.55 6.21
CA GLY A 156 18.56 31.10 5.05
C GLY A 156 19.75 30.22 4.64
N GLU A 157 20.64 29.91 5.60
CA GLU A 157 21.80 29.03 5.38
C GLU A 157 21.40 27.65 4.85
N PHE A 158 20.33 27.06 5.39
CA PHE A 158 19.82 25.77 4.92
C PHE A 158 19.31 25.83 3.48
N ARG A 159 18.58 26.89 3.13
CA ARG A 159 18.04 27.05 1.77
C ARG A 159 19.17 27.27 0.76
N GLU A 160 20.18 28.06 1.12
CA GLU A 160 21.36 28.27 0.30
C GLU A 160 22.15 26.97 0.11
N ALA A 161 22.40 26.23 1.19
CA ALA A 161 23.06 24.92 1.14
C ALA A 161 22.29 23.92 0.26
N GLU A 162 20.95 23.85 0.37
CA GLU A 162 20.14 23.00 -0.49
C GLU A 162 20.23 23.41 -1.97
N LYS A 163 20.37 24.70 -2.28
CA LYS A 163 20.58 25.20 -3.64
C LYS A 163 21.96 24.79 -4.17
N LYS A 164 23.04 24.99 -3.38
CA LYS A 164 24.41 24.57 -3.75
C LYS A 164 24.49 23.06 -3.99
N LEU A 165 23.89 22.25 -3.10
CA LEU A 165 23.81 20.79 -3.25
C LEU A 165 23.08 20.38 -4.54
N LYS A 166 21.94 21.03 -4.85
CA LYS A 166 21.21 20.75 -6.11
C LYS A 166 22.05 21.06 -7.34
N MET A 167 22.79 22.16 -7.33
CA MET A 167 23.66 22.54 -8.45
C MET A 167 24.86 21.62 -8.61
N ALA A 168 25.44 21.15 -7.51
CA ALA A 168 26.58 20.21 -7.52
C ALA A 168 26.19 18.79 -7.95
N LEU A 169 24.89 18.50 -8.02
CA LEU A 169 24.41 17.14 -8.18
C LEU A 169 24.87 16.45 -9.47
N PRO A 170 24.77 17.06 -10.67
CA PRO A 170 25.19 16.40 -11.92
C PRO A 170 26.68 16.04 -11.88
N ARG A 171 27.54 16.97 -11.45
CA ARG A 171 28.98 16.76 -11.26
C ARG A 171 29.25 15.58 -10.31
N LEU A 172 28.61 15.58 -9.15
CA LEU A 172 28.75 14.49 -8.17
C LEU A 172 28.21 13.16 -8.71
N ALA A 173 27.20 13.17 -9.57
CA ALA A 173 26.68 11.95 -10.17
C ALA A 173 27.73 11.29 -11.07
N GLU A 174 28.33 12.06 -11.99
CA GLU A 174 29.40 11.60 -12.87
C GLU A 174 30.60 11.03 -12.08
N GLU A 175 31.01 11.72 -11.02
CA GLU A 175 32.17 11.33 -10.23
C GLU A 175 31.99 10.03 -9.45
N VAL A 176 30.78 9.74 -8.92
CA VAL A 176 30.58 8.59 -8.02
C VAL A 176 29.66 7.50 -8.57
N ASP A 177 29.07 7.64 -9.76
CA ASP A 177 28.16 6.64 -10.32
C ASP A 177 28.84 5.28 -10.54
N HIS A 178 30.16 5.27 -10.79
CA HIS A 178 30.96 4.03 -10.86
C HIS A 178 31.01 3.26 -9.53
N LEU A 179 30.65 3.89 -8.40
CA LEU A 179 30.55 3.25 -7.09
C LEU A 179 29.16 2.66 -6.81
N ASP A 180 28.18 2.85 -7.70
CA ASP A 180 26.85 2.24 -7.61
C ASP A 180 26.88 0.83 -8.19
N SER A 181 26.43 -0.16 -7.42
CA SER A 181 26.40 -1.57 -7.86
C SER A 181 25.38 -1.86 -8.95
N GLY A 182 24.42 -0.97 -9.24
CA GLY A 182 23.35 -1.26 -10.20
C GLY A 182 22.25 -2.20 -9.66
N GLN A 183 22.58 -3.03 -8.67
CA GLN A 183 21.76 -4.16 -8.21
C GLN A 183 20.44 -3.75 -7.54
N PRO A 184 19.34 -4.51 -7.70
CA PRO A 184 18.11 -4.24 -6.99
C PRO A 184 18.32 -4.39 -5.47
N ILE A 185 17.84 -3.42 -4.69
CA ILE A 185 17.83 -3.55 -3.22
C ILE A 185 16.81 -4.64 -2.87
N PRO A 186 17.17 -5.69 -2.12
CA PRO A 186 16.24 -6.72 -1.68
C PRO A 186 15.02 -6.08 -1.03
N ARG A 187 13.83 -6.55 -1.40
CA ARG A 187 12.58 -6.09 -0.77
C ARG A 187 12.60 -6.56 0.67
N VAL A 188 12.95 -5.66 1.60
CA VAL A 188 12.79 -5.94 3.03
C VAL A 188 11.29 -6.04 3.27
N ASN A 189 10.82 -7.26 3.51
CA ASN A 189 9.43 -7.53 3.83
C ASN A 189 9.22 -7.08 5.28
N THR A 190 9.21 -5.76 5.51
CA THR A 190 8.86 -5.21 6.81
C THR A 190 7.40 -5.57 7.02
N GLN A 191 7.13 -6.66 7.73
CA GLN A 191 5.83 -6.93 8.33
C GLN A 191 5.54 -5.78 9.29
N ARG A 192 5.03 -4.68 8.75
CA ARG A 192 4.61 -3.54 9.57
C ARG A 192 3.46 -4.04 10.44
N ARG A 193 3.74 -4.30 11.71
CA ARG A 193 2.69 -4.33 12.74
C ARG A 193 2.03 -2.96 12.67
N GLY A 194 0.79 -2.92 12.19
CA GLY A 194 0.06 -1.70 11.81
C GLY A 194 -0.30 -0.75 12.96
N SER A 195 0.46 -0.73 14.05
CA SER A 195 0.25 0.17 15.19
C SER A 195 0.64 1.61 14.87
N ASP A 196 1.69 1.83 14.07
CA ASP A 196 2.31 3.16 13.96
C ASP A 196 1.66 4.05 12.89
N ILE A 197 0.92 3.46 11.95
CA ILE A 197 0.22 4.20 10.87
C ILE A 197 -1.13 4.75 11.37
N LYS A 198 -1.70 4.18 12.44
CA LYS A 198 -3.11 4.36 12.79
C LYS A 198 -3.46 5.61 13.60
N LEU A 199 -2.50 6.43 14.01
CA LEU A 199 -2.88 7.56 14.86
C LEU A 199 -3.51 8.73 14.11
N GLY A 200 -3.38 8.86 12.78
CA GLY A 200 -4.07 9.95 12.05
C GLY A 200 -3.75 11.37 12.54
N LEU A 201 -2.75 11.54 13.42
CA LEU A 201 -2.41 12.78 14.11
C LEU A 201 -1.60 13.75 13.23
N GLY A 202 -1.82 13.76 11.92
CA GLY A 202 -1.14 14.69 11.02
C GLY A 202 0.39 14.55 10.94
N LYS A 203 1.01 13.53 11.57
CA LYS A 203 2.43 13.23 11.37
C LYS A 203 2.62 12.80 9.91
N ARG A 204 3.14 13.71 9.08
CA ARG A 204 3.48 13.43 7.68
C ARG A 204 4.35 12.18 7.67
N ALA A 205 3.89 11.11 6.99
CA ALA A 205 4.65 9.88 6.88
C ALA A 205 6.08 10.20 6.43
N GLU A 206 7.06 9.69 7.18
CA GLU A 206 8.49 9.95 6.95
C GLU A 206 8.83 9.80 5.47
N ARG A 207 9.44 10.84 4.91
CA ARG A 207 9.91 10.80 3.52
C ARG A 207 11.12 9.87 3.48
N ARG A 208 10.98 8.71 2.85
CA ARG A 208 12.08 7.76 2.63
C ARG A 208 12.79 7.95 1.28
N GLY A 209 12.27 8.82 0.42
CA GLY A 209 12.95 9.25 -0.80
C GLY A 209 13.78 10.50 -0.52
N CYS A 210 15.02 10.50 -1.00
CA CYS A 210 15.89 11.66 -0.96
C CYS A 210 15.34 12.77 -1.87
N THR A 211 15.39 14.02 -1.42
CA THR A 211 15.34 15.16 -2.34
C THR A 211 16.61 15.21 -3.21
N PRO A 212 16.63 15.97 -4.32
CA PRO A 212 17.85 16.13 -5.11
C PRO A 212 19.04 16.65 -4.28
N ALA A 213 18.80 17.58 -3.35
CA ALA A 213 19.83 18.08 -2.43
C ALA A 213 20.35 16.99 -1.48
N GLU A 214 19.44 16.17 -0.92
CA GLU A 214 19.82 15.05 -0.04
C GLU A 214 20.59 13.97 -0.80
N ALA A 215 20.21 13.71 -2.05
CA ALA A 215 20.90 12.74 -2.89
C ALA A 215 22.30 13.23 -3.28
N ALA A 216 22.47 14.53 -3.58
CA ALA A 216 23.78 15.15 -3.76
C ALA A 216 24.64 15.03 -2.50
N LEU A 217 24.07 15.28 -1.32
CA LEU A 217 24.77 15.14 -0.05
C LEU A 217 25.25 13.70 0.19
N VAL A 218 24.39 12.70 -0.08
CA VAL A 218 24.77 11.28 0.02
C VAL A 218 25.94 10.98 -0.91
N ARG A 219 25.90 11.46 -2.16
CA ARG A 219 26.97 11.26 -3.15
C ARG A 219 28.29 11.90 -2.70
N ALA A 220 28.25 13.14 -2.21
CA ALA A 220 29.42 13.83 -1.66
C ALA A 220 30.01 13.10 -0.43
N LEU A 221 29.16 12.62 0.48
CA LEU A 221 29.60 11.83 1.63
C LEU A 221 30.23 10.49 1.22
N VAL A 222 29.71 9.86 0.16
CA VAL A 222 30.28 8.63 -0.40
C VAL A 222 31.63 8.87 -1.06
N LYS A 223 31.76 9.98 -1.82
CA LYS A 223 33.03 10.44 -2.41
C LYS A 223 34.10 10.61 -1.33
N HIS A 224 33.75 11.31 -0.24
CA HIS A 224 34.69 11.64 0.83
C HIS A 224 34.74 10.62 1.99
N ARG A 225 34.22 9.40 1.80
CA ARG A 225 34.14 8.40 2.88
C ARG A 225 35.49 7.99 3.49
N MET A 226 36.58 8.16 2.74
CA MET A 226 37.93 7.78 3.14
C MET A 226 38.64 8.90 3.94
N HIS A 227 38.07 10.09 4.01
CA HIS A 227 38.61 11.17 4.83
C HIS A 227 38.34 10.91 6.32
N ALA A 228 39.26 11.37 7.19
CA ALA A 228 39.09 11.28 8.64
C ALA A 228 37.82 12.01 9.12
N GLN A 229 37.48 13.14 8.49
CA GLN A 229 36.29 13.95 8.79
C GLN A 229 35.48 14.21 7.50
N PRO A 230 34.62 13.26 7.09
CA PRO A 230 33.86 13.37 5.84
C PRO A 230 32.96 14.60 5.77
N ASN A 231 32.39 15.03 6.91
CA ASN A 231 31.51 16.20 6.94
C ASN A 231 32.27 17.50 6.63
N GLU A 232 33.52 17.62 7.08
CA GLU A 232 34.37 18.80 6.84
C GLU A 232 34.86 18.82 5.40
N ALA A 233 35.26 17.66 4.87
CA ALA A 233 35.64 17.54 3.46
C ALA A 233 34.50 17.95 2.51
N VAL A 234 33.27 17.49 2.77
CA VAL A 234 32.09 17.86 1.98
C VAL A 234 31.75 19.36 2.14
N ALA A 235 31.88 19.89 3.36
CA ALA A 235 31.64 21.30 3.64
C ALA A 235 32.61 22.21 2.87
N VAL A 236 33.90 21.84 2.80
CA VAL A 236 34.92 22.57 2.05
C VAL A 236 34.66 22.46 0.54
N GLU A 237 34.39 21.26 0.02
CA GLU A 237 34.19 21.04 -1.42
C GLU A 237 32.98 21.81 -1.97
N LEU A 238 31.90 21.89 -1.19
CA LEU A 238 30.63 22.47 -1.63
C LEU A 238 30.41 23.90 -1.11
N GLU A 239 31.37 24.45 -0.36
CA GLU A 239 31.26 25.74 0.31
C GLU A 239 29.99 25.88 1.16
N ILE A 240 29.72 24.85 1.98
CA ILE A 240 28.55 24.78 2.87
C ILE A 240 29.04 24.72 4.32
N PRO A 241 28.39 25.43 5.28
CA PRO A 241 28.77 25.32 6.67
C PRO A 241 28.69 23.87 7.20
N VAL A 242 29.73 23.41 7.90
CA VAL A 242 29.83 22.04 8.47
C VAL A 242 28.62 21.71 9.35
N GLY A 243 28.11 22.70 10.10
CA GLY A 243 26.91 22.54 10.93
C GLY A 243 25.66 22.18 10.13
N VAL A 244 25.48 22.75 8.93
CA VAL A 244 24.36 22.44 8.04
C VAL A 244 24.50 21.03 7.48
N VAL A 245 25.70 20.65 7.04
CA VAL A 245 26.01 19.27 6.58
C VAL A 245 25.68 18.25 7.67
N ALA A 246 26.13 18.49 8.91
CA ALA A 246 25.88 17.61 10.04
C ALA A 246 24.38 17.49 10.38
N LYS A 247 23.63 18.60 10.33
CA LYS A 247 22.17 18.59 10.55
C LYS A 247 21.43 17.87 9.40
N MET A 248 21.83 18.06 8.14
CA MET A 248 21.23 17.37 6.98
C MET A 248 21.51 15.87 6.98
N LYS A 249 22.71 15.45 7.41
CA LYS A 249 23.08 14.03 7.56
C LYS A 249 22.15 13.27 8.52
N LYS A 250 21.62 13.95 9.54
CA LYS A 250 20.66 13.38 10.51
C LYS A 250 19.24 13.22 9.95
N ARG A 251 18.96 13.64 8.70
CA ARG A 251 17.62 13.45 8.10
C ARG A 251 17.39 11.95 7.82
N PRO A 252 16.20 11.39 8.13
CA PRO A 252 15.91 9.97 7.93
C PRO A 252 16.11 9.46 6.50
N SER A 253 15.87 10.30 5.48
CA SER A 253 16.09 9.95 4.08
C SER A 253 17.58 9.77 3.76
N VAL A 254 18.43 10.65 4.27
CA VAL A 254 19.90 10.61 4.08
C VAL A 254 20.49 9.42 4.82
N ASP A 255 20.10 9.21 6.08
CA ASP A 255 20.56 8.07 6.88
C ASP A 255 20.20 6.73 6.23
N LEU A 256 18.94 6.58 5.79
CA LEU A 256 18.50 5.38 5.08
C LEU A 256 19.28 5.16 3.76
N ALA A 257 19.56 6.22 3.01
CA ALA A 257 20.33 6.13 1.77
C ALA A 257 21.78 5.73 2.03
N LEU A 258 22.42 6.29 3.07
CA LEU A 258 23.77 5.89 3.48
C LEU A 258 23.83 4.43 3.95
N SER A 259 22.84 3.96 4.71
CA SER A 259 22.77 2.53 5.07
C SER A 259 22.65 1.65 3.84
N ARG A 260 21.74 2.00 2.90
CA ARG A 260 21.60 1.24 1.64
C ARG A 260 22.88 1.21 0.82
N TRP A 261 23.63 2.31 0.83
CA TRP A 261 24.92 2.35 0.15
C TRP A 261 25.97 1.48 0.87
N ARG A 262 26.00 1.46 2.20
CA ARG A 262 26.90 0.57 2.96
C ARG A 262 26.58 -0.90 2.69
N ASP A 263 25.30 -1.25 2.71
CA ASP A 263 24.86 -2.65 2.69
C ASP A 263 24.81 -3.22 1.26
N TYR A 264 24.44 -2.39 0.27
CA TYR A 264 24.19 -2.83 -1.12
C TYR A 264 24.98 -2.05 -2.17
N ARG A 265 25.80 -1.06 -1.77
CA ARG A 265 26.48 -0.13 -2.70
C ARG A 265 25.52 0.58 -3.65
N ARG A 266 24.33 0.94 -3.16
CA ARG A 266 23.29 1.62 -3.97
C ARG A 266 23.19 3.09 -3.65
N LEU A 267 23.35 3.93 -4.67
CA LEU A 267 23.17 5.38 -4.54
C LEU A 267 21.70 5.77 -4.73
N PRO A 268 21.28 6.90 -4.15
CA PRO A 268 19.93 7.42 -4.37
C PRO A 268 19.74 7.80 -5.84
N ARG A 269 18.70 7.25 -6.47
CA ARG A 269 18.30 7.62 -7.84
C ARG A 269 17.61 8.98 -7.85
N ILE A 270 17.95 9.81 -8.81
CA ILE A 270 17.44 11.18 -8.93
C ILE A 270 16.85 11.32 -10.31
N GLY A 271 15.53 11.39 -10.38
CA GLY A 271 14.80 11.50 -11.63
C GLY A 271 13.62 10.53 -11.71
N PRO A 272 12.63 10.83 -12.57
CA PRO A 272 11.70 9.81 -13.03
C PRO A 272 12.51 8.72 -13.75
N ARG A 273 12.20 7.44 -13.51
CA ARG A 273 12.78 6.37 -14.33
C ARG A 273 12.33 6.61 -15.76
N GLU A 274 13.25 6.91 -16.67
CA GLU A 274 12.99 6.62 -18.09
C GLU A 274 12.65 5.14 -18.18
N LYS A 275 11.49 4.84 -18.76
CA LYS A 275 11.04 3.47 -18.96
C LYS A 275 12.09 2.83 -19.87
N THR A 276 12.80 1.85 -19.35
CA THR A 276 13.60 0.95 -20.18
C THR A 276 12.59 0.14 -20.97
N GLU A 277 12.45 0.44 -22.26
CA GLU A 277 11.66 -0.36 -23.21
C GLU A 277 12.18 -1.80 -23.28
#